data_AF-A0A2H8TPS8-F1
#
_entry.id   AF-A0A2H8TPS8-F1
#
_cell.length_a   1.000
_cell.length_b   1.000
_cell.length_c   1.000
_cell.angle_alpha   90.00
_cell.angle_beta   90.00
_cell.angle_gamma   90.00
#
_symmetry.space_group_name_H-M   'P 1'
#
loop_
_entity.id
_entity.type
_entity.pdbx_description
1 polymer ?
#
loop_
_entity_poly.entity_id
_entity_poly.type
_entity_poly.pdbx_seq_one_letter_code
_entity_poly.pdbx_strand_id
1 'polypeptide(L)'
;MLNQNFQEPFVAIVIDPVRTISAGKVCLGAFRTYPKGYKPANEEPSEYQTIPLNKIEDFGVHCKQYYSLEVNYFKSSLDRRLLDSLWNKYWVNTLSSSSLITNADYLTGQINDLSDKLEQADTSLSRTFFEPVDRTKTENKLVKATKDSNKATIEILCGLMSQTIKEALFNSCTPKNNQQ
;
A
#
# COMPACT_ATOMS: atom_id res chain seq x y z
N MET A 1 -23.26 -12.10 6.58
CA MET A 1 -23.07 -13.22 5.63
C MET A 1 -24.34 -13.42 4.80
N LEU A 2 -24.76 -12.43 4.01
CA LEU A 2 -25.91 -12.63 3.13
C LEU A 2 -25.48 -13.41 1.88
N ASN A 3 -24.43 -12.92 1.21
CA ASN A 3 -23.98 -13.46 -0.08
C ASN A 3 -23.49 -14.91 0.04
N GLN A 4 -22.69 -15.23 1.06
CA GLN A 4 -22.22 -16.59 1.33
C GLN A 4 -23.29 -17.57 1.87
N ASN A 5 -24.50 -17.08 2.18
CA ASN A 5 -25.59 -17.97 2.62
C ASN A 5 -26.53 -18.35 1.47
N PHE A 6 -26.59 -17.52 0.43
CA PHE A 6 -27.59 -17.65 -0.64
C PHE A 6 -26.99 -17.79 -2.05
N GLN A 7 -25.70 -17.51 -2.25
CA GLN A 7 -25.05 -17.48 -3.57
C GLN A 7 -23.69 -18.19 -3.56
N GLU A 8 -23.64 -19.41 -3.03
CA GLU A 8 -22.41 -20.19 -2.98
C GLU A 8 -22.06 -20.78 -4.37
N PRO A 9 -20.78 -20.76 -4.82
CA PRO A 9 -19.60 -20.21 -4.16
C PRO A 9 -19.44 -18.68 -4.29
N PHE A 10 -19.10 -18.01 -3.18
CA PHE A 10 -18.89 -16.55 -3.14
C PHE A 10 -17.53 -16.14 -2.54
N VAL A 11 -16.89 -15.13 -3.14
CA VAL A 11 -15.62 -14.54 -2.70
C VAL A 11 -15.71 -13.02 -2.70
N ALA A 12 -15.10 -12.36 -1.72
CA ALA A 12 -14.97 -10.91 -1.69
C ALA A 12 -13.60 -10.49 -2.23
N ILE A 13 -13.57 -9.60 -3.21
CA ILE A 13 -12.33 -9.01 -3.74
C ILE A 13 -12.26 -7.55 -3.33
N VAL A 14 -11.14 -7.13 -2.76
CA VAL A 14 -10.87 -5.75 -2.35
C VAL A 14 -9.72 -5.21 -3.18
N ILE A 15 -9.92 -4.03 -3.78
CA ILE A 15 -8.94 -3.36 -4.63
C ILE A 15 -8.68 -1.97 -4.05
N ASP A 16 -7.41 -1.62 -3.88
CA ASP A 16 -6.99 -0.27 -3.50
C ASP A 16 -6.33 0.41 -4.72
N PRO A 17 -7.11 1.17 -5.51
CA PRO A 17 -6.60 1.79 -6.73
C PRO A 17 -5.58 2.89 -6.40
N VAL A 18 -5.77 3.63 -5.30
CA VAL A 18 -4.87 4.72 -4.92
C VAL A 18 -3.51 4.18 -4.52
N ARG A 19 -3.48 3.18 -3.63
CA ARG A 19 -2.24 2.53 -3.23
C ARG A 19 -1.56 1.80 -4.39
N THR A 20 -2.33 1.26 -5.33
CA THR A 20 -1.78 0.63 -6.54
C THR A 20 -0.94 1.61 -7.36
N ILE A 21 -1.42 2.83 -7.56
CA ILE A 21 -0.69 3.85 -8.31
C ILE A 21 0.55 4.30 -7.52
N SER A 22 0.43 4.50 -6.20
CA SER A 22 1.54 4.97 -5.36
C SER A 22 2.67 3.94 -5.22
N ALA A 23 2.33 2.67 -5.04
CA ALA A 23 3.31 1.59 -4.89
C ALA A 23 3.86 1.07 -6.22
N GLY A 24 3.23 1.40 -7.36
CA GLY A 24 3.57 0.82 -8.66
C GLY A 24 3.30 -0.69 -8.77
N LYS A 25 2.51 -1.25 -7.86
CA LYS A 25 2.16 -2.67 -7.78
C LYS A 25 0.67 -2.81 -7.47
N VAL A 26 0.00 -3.74 -8.16
CA VAL A 26 -1.42 -4.03 -7.95
C VAL A 26 -1.67 -4.42 -6.48
N CYS A 27 -2.43 -3.59 -5.78
CA CYS A 27 -2.88 -3.81 -4.42
C CYS A 27 -4.28 -4.42 -4.44
N LEU A 28 -4.34 -5.74 -4.36
CA LEU A 28 -5.56 -6.54 -4.41
C LEU A 28 -5.51 -7.62 -3.35
N GLY A 29 -6.64 -7.85 -2.67
CA GLY A 29 -6.83 -8.97 -1.77
C GLY A 29 -8.12 -9.72 -2.09
N ALA A 30 -8.12 -11.03 -1.85
CA ALA A 30 -9.31 -11.88 -1.95
C ALA A 30 -9.58 -12.51 -0.57
N PHE A 31 -10.83 -12.47 -0.13
CA PHE A 31 -11.20 -12.84 1.22
C PHE A 31 -12.48 -13.68 1.25
N ARG A 32 -12.56 -14.56 2.25
CA ARG A 32 -13.79 -15.27 2.62
C ARG A 32 -14.03 -15.13 4.11
N THR A 33 -15.31 -15.01 4.49
CA THR A 33 -15.68 -14.99 5.91
C THR A 33 -15.82 -16.41 6.46
N TYR A 34 -15.48 -16.59 7.73
CA TYR A 34 -15.77 -17.84 8.44
C TYR A 34 -17.27 -17.96 8.69
N PRO A 35 -17.87 -19.16 8.67
CA PRO A 35 -19.26 -19.37 9.06
C PRO A 35 -19.53 -18.91 10.49
N LYS A 36 -20.79 -18.53 10.79
CA LYS A 36 -21.18 -18.15 12.15
C LYS A 36 -20.89 -19.28 13.13
N GLY A 37 -20.19 -18.96 14.22
CA GLY A 37 -19.84 -19.91 15.29
C GLY A 37 -18.53 -20.68 15.05
N TYR A 38 -17.90 -20.56 13.88
CA TYR A 38 -16.58 -21.13 13.64
C TYR A 38 -15.48 -20.22 14.19
N LYS A 39 -14.50 -20.79 14.90
CA LYS A 39 -13.29 -20.11 15.34
C LYS A 39 -12.07 -20.83 14.75
N PRO A 40 -11.17 -20.13 14.04
CA PRO A 40 -9.98 -20.75 13.49
C PRO A 40 -9.05 -21.26 14.59
N ALA A 41 -8.44 -22.43 14.38
CA ALA A 41 -7.56 -23.08 15.36
C ALA A 41 -6.16 -22.43 15.44
N ASN A 42 -5.68 -21.87 14.33
CA ASN A 42 -4.41 -21.14 14.24
C ASN A 42 -4.68 -19.72 13.75
N GLU A 43 -4.29 -18.72 14.53
CA GLU A 43 -4.22 -17.34 14.08
C GLU A 43 -2.96 -17.20 13.23
N GLU A 44 -3.09 -17.27 11.91
CA GLU A 44 -1.99 -16.87 11.04
C GLU A 44 -1.69 -15.38 11.26
N PRO A 45 -0.40 -14.99 11.36
CA PRO A 45 -0.04 -13.59 11.49
C PRO A 45 -0.53 -12.83 10.26
N SER A 46 -1.46 -11.89 10.44
CA SER A 46 -1.83 -10.96 9.38
C SER A 46 -0.61 -10.16 8.96
N GLU A 47 -0.37 -10.08 7.65
CA GLU A 47 0.65 -9.19 7.08
C GLU A 47 0.36 -7.75 7.53
N TYR A 48 1.39 -7.04 8.02
CA TYR A 48 1.22 -5.67 8.49
C TYR A 48 0.92 -4.74 7.32
N GLN A 49 -0.14 -3.96 7.44
CA GLN A 49 -0.51 -2.94 6.48
C GLN A 49 -0.65 -1.60 7.19
N THR A 50 -0.21 -0.53 6.52
CA THR A 50 -0.44 0.84 6.96
C THR A 50 -1.92 1.16 6.84
N ILE A 51 -2.59 1.23 7.99
CA ILE A 51 -4.00 1.56 8.13
C ILE A 51 -4.10 2.98 8.72
N PRO A 52 -4.89 3.87 8.12
CA PRO A 52 -5.18 5.18 8.69
C PRO A 52 -5.80 5.09 10.09
N LEU A 53 -5.49 6.05 10.96
CA LEU A 53 -5.96 6.07 12.35
C LEU A 53 -7.49 5.97 12.46
N ASN A 54 -8.22 6.65 11.59
CA ASN A 54 -9.69 6.62 11.59
C ASN A 54 -10.31 5.26 11.24
N LYS A 55 -9.51 4.29 10.78
CA LYS A 55 -9.97 2.93 10.41
C LYS A 55 -9.36 1.82 11.28
N ILE A 56 -8.41 2.14 12.16
CA ILE A 56 -7.65 1.12 12.88
C ILE A 56 -8.49 0.31 13.87
N GLU A 57 -9.50 0.93 14.48
CA GLU A 57 -10.40 0.29 15.44
C GLU A 57 -11.32 -0.73 14.76
N ASP A 58 -12.00 -0.29 13.68
CA ASP A 58 -12.89 -1.15 12.89
C ASP A 58 -12.14 -2.35 12.29
N PHE A 59 -10.92 -2.11 11.79
CA PHE A 59 -10.07 -3.17 11.29
C PHE A 59 -9.72 -4.20 12.38
N GLY A 60 -9.38 -3.74 13.59
CA GLY A 60 -8.99 -4.61 14.70
C GLY A 60 -10.12 -5.51 15.21
N VAL A 61 -11.38 -5.06 15.13
CA VAL A 61 -12.54 -5.84 15.57
C VAL A 61 -12.89 -6.95 14.59
N HIS A 62 -12.79 -6.67 13.28
CA HIS A 62 -13.30 -7.57 12.24
C HIS A 62 -12.23 -8.45 11.58
N CYS A 63 -10.93 -8.20 11.79
CA CYS A 63 -9.85 -8.95 11.14
C CYS A 63 -9.88 -10.47 11.39
N LYS A 64 -10.50 -10.92 12.49
CA LYS A 64 -10.62 -12.34 12.84
C LYS A 64 -11.81 -13.06 12.20
N GLN A 65 -12.68 -12.34 11.48
CA GLN A 65 -13.91 -12.89 10.90
C GLN A 65 -13.73 -13.40 9.46
N TYR A 66 -12.56 -13.17 8.87
CA TYR A 66 -12.24 -13.57 7.51
C TYR A 66 -10.80 -14.08 7.42
N TYR A 67 -10.50 -14.75 6.32
CA TYR A 67 -9.16 -15.18 5.96
C TYR A 67 -8.84 -14.75 4.52
N SER A 68 -7.56 -14.51 4.26
CA SER A 68 -7.06 -14.18 2.93
C SER A 68 -6.94 -15.45 2.09
N LEU A 69 -7.26 -15.32 0.81
CA LEU A 69 -6.99 -16.35 -0.20
C LEU A 69 -5.74 -15.99 -0.98
N GLU A 70 -5.01 -17.01 -1.43
CA GLU A 70 -3.92 -16.83 -2.37
C GLU A 70 -4.46 -16.38 -3.73
N VAL A 71 -3.88 -15.32 -4.29
CA VAL A 71 -4.25 -14.78 -5.59
C VAL A 71 -3.20 -15.16 -6.61
N ASN A 72 -3.63 -15.84 -7.66
CA ASN A 72 -2.80 -16.17 -8.82
C ASN A 72 -3.29 -15.43 -10.06
N TYR A 73 -2.34 -14.91 -10.84
CA TYR A 73 -2.62 -14.25 -12.11
C TYR A 73 -2.38 -15.21 -13.26
N PHE A 74 -3.25 -15.17 -14.26
CA PHE A 74 -3.06 -15.89 -15.51
C PHE A 74 -3.39 -14.98 -16.69
N LYS A 75 -2.84 -15.30 -17.86
CA LYS A 75 -3.18 -14.66 -19.13
C LYS A 75 -3.36 -15.74 -20.18
N SER A 76 -4.35 -15.59 -21.06
CA SER A 76 -4.51 -16.53 -22.16
C SER A 76 -3.41 -16.34 -23.22
N SER A 77 -3.28 -17.31 -24.14
CA SER A 77 -2.37 -17.20 -25.28
C SER A 77 -2.72 -16.04 -26.21
N LEU A 78 -4.01 -15.67 -26.29
CA LEU A 78 -4.48 -14.51 -27.04
C LEU A 78 -4.14 -13.21 -26.30
N ASP A 79 -4.44 -13.12 -25.00
CA ASP A 79 -4.15 -11.92 -24.19
C ASP A 79 -2.68 -11.57 -24.23
N ARG A 80 -1.79 -12.58 -24.15
CA ARG A 80 -0.36 -12.37 -24.26
C ARG A 80 0.01 -11.69 -25.58
N ARG A 81 -0.47 -12.20 -26.72
CA ARG A 81 -0.18 -11.61 -28.05
C ARG A 81 -0.71 -10.18 -28.18
N LEU A 82 -1.89 -9.91 -27.61
CA LEU A 82 -2.50 -8.58 -27.61
C LEU A 82 -1.70 -7.60 -26.73
N LEU A 83 -1.34 -7.99 -25.51
CA LEU A 83 -0.56 -7.16 -24.59
C LEU A 83 0.85 -6.88 -25.13
N ASP A 84 1.50 -7.86 -25.75
CA ASP A 84 2.81 -7.69 -26.40
C ASP A 84 2.71 -6.68 -27.56
N SER A 85 1.64 -6.75 -28.35
CA SER A 85 1.39 -5.79 -29.44
C SER A 85 1.04 -4.39 -28.93
N LEU A 86 0.30 -4.30 -27.82
CA LEU A 86 -0.04 -3.04 -27.18
C LEU A 86 1.20 -2.35 -26.61
N TRP A 87 2.12 -3.12 -26.03
CA TRP A 87 3.36 -2.59 -25.45
C TRP A 87 4.20 -1.81 -26.47
N ASN A 88 4.22 -2.25 -27.72
CA ASN A 88 4.92 -1.57 -28.82
C ASN A 88 4.46 -0.10 -29.03
N LYS A 89 3.25 0.25 -28.58
CA LYS A 89 2.71 1.62 -28.63
C LYS A 89 2.60 2.28 -27.25
N TYR A 90 2.41 1.49 -26.20
CA TYR A 90 2.09 2.01 -24.86
C TYR A 90 3.31 2.37 -24.00
N TRP A 91 4.52 1.89 -24.35
CA TRP A 91 5.75 2.12 -23.57
C TRP A 91 6.03 3.59 -23.27
N VAL A 92 5.64 4.51 -24.18
CA VAL A 92 5.81 5.96 -24.01
C VAL A 92 5.13 6.45 -22.73
N ASN A 93 3.97 5.88 -22.37
CA ASN A 93 3.23 6.26 -21.17
C ASN A 93 4.00 5.93 -19.89
N THR A 94 4.75 4.83 -19.88
CA THR A 94 5.62 4.48 -18.74
C THR A 94 6.68 5.57 -18.51
N LEU A 95 7.25 6.10 -19.59
CA LEU A 95 8.29 7.13 -19.53
C LEU A 95 7.76 8.56 -19.40
N SER A 96 6.48 8.82 -19.70
CA SER A 96 5.90 10.15 -19.53
C SER A 96 5.20 10.32 -18.18
N SER A 97 4.84 9.22 -17.51
CA SER A 97 4.13 9.24 -16.23
C SER A 97 4.93 9.91 -15.09
N SER A 98 4.20 10.50 -14.13
CA SER A 98 4.78 11.13 -12.94
C SER A 98 3.92 10.83 -11.71
N SER A 99 4.30 9.80 -10.94
CA SER A 99 3.57 9.37 -9.74
C SER A 99 3.53 10.43 -8.64
N LEU A 100 4.55 11.29 -8.55
CA LEU A 100 4.60 12.39 -7.58
C LEU A 100 3.46 13.40 -7.78
N ILE A 101 3.04 13.63 -9.02
CA ILE A 101 1.95 14.56 -9.33
C ILE A 101 0.62 13.83 -9.20
N THR A 102 0.50 12.63 -9.77
CA THR A 102 -0.77 11.88 -9.80
C THR A 102 -1.27 11.50 -8.40
N ASN A 103 -0.37 11.25 -7.44
CA ASN A 103 -0.73 10.78 -6.09
C ASN A 103 -0.43 11.80 -4.99
N ALA A 104 -0.25 13.08 -5.33
CA ALA A 104 0.17 14.12 -4.38
C ALA A 104 -0.76 14.20 -3.14
N ASP A 105 -2.07 14.15 -3.34
CA ASP A 105 -3.06 14.22 -2.26
C ASP A 105 -2.97 13.01 -1.31
N TYR A 106 -2.78 11.82 -1.87
CA TYR A 106 -2.61 10.59 -1.08
C TYR A 106 -1.34 10.63 -0.24
N LEU A 107 -0.22 11.07 -0.82
CA LEU A 107 1.05 11.18 -0.10
C LEU A 107 0.96 12.21 1.03
N THR A 108 0.32 13.36 0.76
CA THR A 108 0.06 14.39 1.77
C THR A 108 -0.81 13.83 2.91
N GLY A 109 -1.86 13.07 2.56
CA GLY A 109 -2.71 12.40 3.53
C GLY A 109 -1.97 11.38 4.40
N GLN A 110 -1.06 10.60 3.81
CA GLN A 110 -0.20 9.66 4.55
C GLN A 110 0.73 10.38 5.53
N ILE A 111 1.28 11.54 5.13
CA ILE A 111 2.13 12.36 6.01
C ILE A 111 1.33 12.93 7.18
N ASN A 112 0.12 13.41 6.93
CA ASN A 112 -0.76 13.91 7.99
C ASN A 112 -1.13 12.80 8.98
N ASP A 113 -1.54 11.61 8.48
CA ASP A 113 -1.85 10.45 9.33
C ASP A 113 -0.62 9.98 10.13
N LEU A 114 0.57 10.03 9.53
CA LEU A 114 1.83 9.72 10.22
C LEU A 114 2.13 10.74 11.33
N SER A 115 1.87 12.03 11.10
CA SER A 115 2.00 13.08 12.12
C SER A 115 1.12 12.78 13.33
N ASP A 116 -0.15 12.48 13.10
CA ASP A 116 -1.10 12.12 14.15
C ASP A 116 -0.67 10.85 14.92
N LYS A 117 -0.13 9.85 14.22
CA LYS A 117 0.42 8.62 14.83
C LYS A 117 1.63 8.91 15.72
N LEU A 118 2.50 9.81 15.30
CA LEU A 118 3.67 10.22 16.08
C LEU A 118 3.26 11.00 17.33
N GLU A 119 2.28 11.90 17.23
CA GLU A 119 1.74 12.64 18.39
C GLU A 119 1.12 11.69 19.43
N GLN A 120 0.39 10.67 18.98
CA GLN A 120 -0.13 9.62 19.87
C GLN A 120 0.96 8.78 20.53
N ALA A 121 2.05 8.49 19.81
CA ALA A 121 3.20 7.77 20.35
C ALA A 121 3.94 8.62 21.40
N ASP A 122 4.14 9.91 21.14
CA ASP A 122 4.78 10.86 22.05
C ASP A 122 3.97 11.09 23.33
N THR A 123 2.65 11.29 23.20
CA THR A 123 1.74 11.40 24.35
C THR A 123 1.76 10.13 25.21
N SER A 124 1.89 8.95 24.58
CA SER A 124 2.00 7.67 25.30
C SER A 124 3.33 7.56 26.06
N LEU A 125 4.42 8.09 25.49
CA LEU A 125 5.73 8.13 26.14
C LEU A 125 5.78 9.12 27.31
N SER A 126 5.20 10.31 27.14
CA SER A 126 5.14 11.36 28.18
C SER A 126 4.39 10.90 29.44
N ARG A 127 3.31 10.10 29.28
CA ARG A 127 2.59 9.50 30.43
C ARG A 127 3.39 8.44 31.18
N THR A 128 4.41 7.86 30.55
CA THR A 128 5.29 6.83 31.18
C THR A 128 6.16 7.43 32.29
N PHE A 129 6.31 8.76 32.35
CA PHE A 129 7.07 9.43 33.42
C PHE A 129 6.33 9.54 34.76
N PHE A 130 5.00 9.39 34.78
CA PHE A 130 4.18 9.59 35.98
C PHE A 130 3.38 8.35 36.43
N GLU A 131 3.24 7.32 35.59
CA GLU A 131 2.61 6.04 35.95
C GLU A 131 3.35 4.84 35.34
N PRO A 132 3.34 3.66 36.00
CA PRO A 132 3.87 2.42 35.42
C PRO A 132 2.92 1.92 34.31
N VAL A 133 3.09 2.46 33.11
CA VAL A 133 2.43 1.99 31.88
C VAL A 133 3.25 0.89 31.23
N ASP A 134 2.55 -0.10 30.67
CA ASP A 134 3.09 -1.27 29.95
C ASP A 134 3.98 -0.84 28.75
N ARG A 135 5.30 -0.77 28.97
CA ARG A 135 6.31 -0.28 27.99
C ARG A 135 6.21 -0.98 26.64
N THR A 136 5.77 -2.23 26.63
CA THR A 136 5.61 -3.05 25.42
C THR A 136 4.60 -2.46 24.44
N LYS A 137 3.54 -1.79 24.91
CA LYS A 137 2.51 -1.18 24.03
C LYS A 137 2.98 0.12 23.39
N THR A 138 3.75 0.93 24.13
CA THR A 138 4.29 2.21 23.63
C THR A 138 5.39 1.97 22.60
N GLU A 139 6.29 1.02 22.86
CA GLU A 139 7.34 0.61 21.91
C GLU A 139 6.74 0.10 20.59
N ASN A 140 5.62 -0.63 20.67
CA ASN A 140 4.89 -1.10 19.50
C ASN A 140 4.24 0.01 18.64
N LYS A 141 3.83 1.15 19.23
CA LYS A 141 3.26 2.27 18.45
C LYS A 141 4.32 3.01 17.67
N LEU A 142 5.45 3.31 18.31
CA LEU A 142 6.56 4.01 17.66
C LEU A 142 7.15 3.16 16.52
N VAL A 143 7.34 1.86 16.73
CA VAL A 143 7.82 0.93 15.68
C VAL A 143 6.86 0.90 14.48
N LYS A 144 5.54 0.93 14.72
CA LYS A 144 4.54 1.03 13.63
C LYS A 144 4.65 2.36 12.87
N ALA A 145 4.78 3.48 13.58
CA ALA A 145 4.99 4.79 12.96
C ALA A 145 6.29 4.84 12.14
N THR A 146 7.38 4.23 12.62
CA THR A 146 8.63 4.09 11.84
C THR A 146 8.42 3.30 10.55
N LYS A 147 7.65 2.20 10.58
CA LYS A 147 7.32 1.44 9.37
C LYS A 147 6.50 2.26 8.38
N ASP A 148 5.51 2.99 8.86
CA ASP A 148 4.67 3.86 8.03
C ASP A 148 5.51 4.99 7.39
N SER A 149 6.41 5.62 8.15
CA SER A 149 7.35 6.62 7.66
C SER A 149 8.29 6.09 6.57
N ASN A 150 8.88 4.91 6.80
CA ASN A 150 9.76 4.27 5.82
C ASN A 150 9.00 3.97 4.52
N LYS A 151 7.75 3.50 4.63
CA LYS A 151 6.91 3.23 3.46
C LYS A 151 6.63 4.49 2.65
N ALA A 152 6.16 5.55 3.29
CA ALA A 152 5.89 6.83 2.62
C ALA A 152 7.15 7.39 1.94
N THR A 153 8.30 7.31 2.62
CA THR A 153 9.58 7.75 2.09
C THR A 153 10.00 6.99 0.83
N ILE A 154 9.86 5.66 0.83
CA ILE A 154 10.19 4.82 -0.33
C ILE A 154 9.30 5.18 -1.53
N GLU A 155 7.99 5.38 -1.32
CA GLU A 155 7.06 5.75 -2.41
C GLU A 155 7.45 7.10 -3.05
N ILE A 156 7.77 8.11 -2.23
CA ILE A 156 8.25 9.43 -2.70
C ILE A 156 9.58 9.29 -3.45
N LEU A 157 10.53 8.54 -2.88
CA LEU A 157 11.85 8.32 -3.46
C LEU A 157 11.76 7.66 -4.83
N CYS A 158 10.94 6.62 -4.98
CA CYS A 158 10.71 5.96 -6.26
C CYS A 158 10.14 6.92 -7.31
N GLY A 159 9.20 7.79 -6.92
CA GLY A 159 8.66 8.85 -7.78
C GLY A 159 9.73 9.85 -8.23
N LEU A 160 10.61 10.26 -7.32
CA LEU A 160 11.72 11.19 -7.61
C LEU A 160 12.77 10.54 -8.51
N MET A 161 13.17 9.31 -8.23
CA MET A 161 14.11 8.54 -9.06
C MET A 161 13.62 8.45 -10.51
N SER A 162 12.32 8.21 -10.72
CA SER A 162 11.72 8.23 -12.07
C SER A 162 11.93 9.58 -12.77
N GLN A 163 11.77 10.71 -12.08
CA GLN A 163 12.05 12.03 -12.67
C GLN A 163 13.53 12.22 -12.99
N THR A 164 14.42 11.84 -12.08
CA THR A 164 15.88 11.96 -12.29
C THR A 164 16.34 11.12 -13.49
N ILE A 165 15.80 9.91 -13.66
CA ILE A 165 16.10 9.06 -14.81
C ILE A 165 15.62 9.73 -16.10
N LYS A 166 14.40 10.30 -16.11
CA LYS A 166 13.87 11.02 -17.29
C LYS A 166 14.71 12.25 -17.64
N GLU A 167 15.11 13.03 -16.64
CA GLU A 167 16.01 14.17 -16.82
C GLU A 167 17.33 13.75 -17.46
N ALA A 168 17.94 12.68 -16.93
CA ALA A 168 19.18 12.13 -17.47
C ALA A 168 19.01 11.61 -18.91
N LEU A 169 17.91 10.92 -19.21
CA LEU A 169 17.68 10.35 -20.55
C LEU A 169 17.39 11.40 -21.62
N PHE A 170 16.60 12.43 -21.29
CA PHE A 170 16.03 13.33 -22.30
C PHE A 170 16.62 14.75 -22.29
N ASN A 171 17.08 15.23 -21.13
CA ASN A 171 17.48 16.63 -20.97
C ASN A 171 19.01 16.81 -20.87
N SER A 172 19.75 15.76 -20.50
CA SER A 172 21.22 15.81 -20.42
C SER A 172 21.93 15.65 -21.77
N CYS A 173 21.19 15.34 -22.84
CA CYS A 173 21.71 15.18 -24.20
C CYS A 173 21.80 16.53 -24.94
N THR A 174 22.51 17.51 -24.39
CA THR A 174 22.91 18.67 -25.19
C THR A 174 24.10 18.28 -26.08
N PRO A 175 24.06 18.51 -27.40
CA PRO A 175 25.23 18.29 -28.24
C PRO A 175 26.34 19.20 -27.74
N LYS A 176 27.53 18.64 -27.49
CA LYS A 176 28.74 19.46 -27.35
C LYS A 176 28.87 20.23 -28.66
N ASN A 177 28.58 21.53 -28.62
CA ASN A 177 28.97 22.42 -29.71
C ASN A 177 30.48 22.30 -29.84
N ASN A 178 30.94 21.54 -30.84
CA ASN A 178 32.32 21.59 -31.30
C ASN A 178 32.52 23.01 -31.83
N GLN A 179 33.04 23.89 -30.97
CA GLN A 179 33.55 25.18 -31.39
C GLN A 179 34.71 24.90 -32.36
N GLN A 180 34.54 25.37 -33.59
CA GLN A 180 35.58 25.44 -34.63
C GLN A 180 36.69 26.40 -34.20
#